data_AF-A0A0T8UBW6-F1
#
_entry.id   AF-A0A0T8UBW6-F1
#
_cell.length_a   1.000
_cell.length_b   1.000
_cell.length_c   1.000
_cell.angle_alpha   90.00
_cell.angle_beta   90.00
_cell.angle_gamma   90.00
#
_symmetry.space_group_name_H-M   'P 1'
#
loop_
_entity.id
_entity.type
_entity.pdbx_description
1 polymer ?
#
loop_
_entity_poly.entity_id
_entity_poly.type
_entity_poly.pdbx_seq_one_letter_code
_entity_poly.pdbx_strand_id
1 'polypeptide(L)'
;MNRLKELRKQKGLTQQGLADKISISKITILRWENEERQIKPEKAQQLADFFGVSVGYLLGYSEYRELEKALDKTIFSNYPDVETFLTQEIKELIGERTKDFYEYIDKQFCESYKNTAVPPEIVVKHREDFYSSFLFLPARLQKFIALWSILTETEQENIGKTIELLAMRGK
;
A
#
# COMPACT_ATOMS: atom_id res chain seq x y z
N MET A 1 -15.20 14.38 -10.53
CA MET A 1 -15.00 13.27 -11.48
C MET A 1 -14.78 11.96 -10.73
N ASN A 2 -15.83 11.15 -10.55
CA ASN A 2 -15.75 9.80 -10.00
C ASN A 2 -15.62 8.73 -11.11
N ARG A 3 -15.20 7.51 -10.75
CA ARG A 3 -14.92 6.40 -11.69
C ARG A 3 -16.04 5.37 -11.78
N LEU A 4 -17.21 5.62 -11.19
CA LEU A 4 -18.29 4.63 -11.08
C LEU A 4 -18.74 4.11 -12.45
N LYS A 5 -18.91 5.03 -13.42
CA LYS A 5 -19.35 4.71 -14.78
C LYS A 5 -18.35 3.83 -15.53
N GLU A 6 -17.06 4.13 -15.37
CA GLU A 6 -15.97 3.38 -15.97
C GLU A 6 -15.90 1.97 -15.40
N LEU A 7 -15.88 1.86 -14.06
CA LEU A 7 -15.86 0.59 -13.33
C LEU A 7 -17.05 -0.30 -13.69
N ARG A 8 -18.25 0.27 -13.78
CA ARG A 8 -19.45 -0.45 -14.20
C ARG A 8 -19.32 -1.00 -15.62
N LYS A 9 -18.88 -0.16 -16.56
CA LYS A 9 -18.72 -0.56 -17.98
C LYS A 9 -17.66 -1.64 -18.14
N GLN A 10 -16.55 -1.58 -17.39
CA GLN A 10 -15.51 -2.61 -17.40
C GLN A 10 -16.03 -3.98 -16.96
N LYS A 11 -16.97 -4.03 -16.00
CA LYS A 11 -17.66 -5.28 -15.63
C LYS A 11 -18.81 -5.69 -16.57
N GLY A 12 -19.02 -4.97 -17.67
CA GLY A 12 -20.09 -5.27 -18.64
C GLY A 12 -21.51 -5.05 -18.08
N LEU A 13 -21.66 -4.27 -17.01
CA LEU A 13 -22.95 -4.09 -16.33
C LEU A 13 -23.73 -2.91 -16.91
N THR A 14 -25.05 -3.08 -17.02
CA THR A 14 -25.97 -1.95 -17.22
C THR A 14 -26.16 -1.19 -15.89
N GLN A 15 -26.66 0.05 -15.94
CA GLN A 15 -26.99 0.80 -14.71
C GLN A 15 -28.00 0.04 -13.85
N GLN A 16 -28.96 -0.66 -14.47
CA GLN A 16 -29.89 -1.53 -13.77
C GLN A 16 -29.17 -2.72 -13.14
N GLY A 17 -28.29 -3.40 -13.88
CA GLY A 17 -27.55 -4.56 -13.37
C GLY A 17 -26.67 -4.22 -12.17
N LEU A 18 -26.04 -3.03 -12.14
CA LEU A 18 -25.31 -2.59 -10.95
C LEU A 18 -26.25 -2.22 -9.79
N ALA A 19 -27.36 -1.54 -10.09
CA ALA A 19 -28.37 -1.19 -9.10
C ALA A 19 -28.93 -2.44 -8.39
N ASP A 20 -29.20 -3.51 -9.13
CA ASP A 20 -29.67 -4.79 -8.60
C ASP A 20 -28.64 -5.45 -7.69
N LYS A 21 -27.34 -5.38 -8.04
CA LYS A 21 -26.25 -5.95 -7.23
C LYS A 21 -26.02 -5.21 -5.91
N ILE A 22 -26.28 -3.91 -5.87
CA ILE A 22 -26.05 -3.03 -4.71
C ILE A 22 -27.35 -2.77 -3.93
N SER A 23 -28.48 -3.33 -4.39
CA SER A 23 -29.82 -3.16 -3.84
C SER A 23 -30.23 -1.68 -3.71
N ILE A 24 -30.09 -0.93 -4.80
CA ILE A 24 -30.48 0.49 -4.91
C ILE A 24 -31.22 0.75 -6.22
N SER A 25 -31.76 1.95 -6.41
CA SER A 25 -32.45 2.29 -7.65
C SER A 25 -31.47 2.58 -8.80
N LYS A 26 -31.87 2.25 -10.05
CA LYS A 26 -31.15 2.66 -11.26
C LYS A 26 -30.93 4.17 -11.34
N ILE A 27 -31.92 4.95 -10.91
CA ILE A 27 -31.85 6.42 -10.88
C ILE A 27 -30.72 6.89 -9.96
N THR A 28 -30.51 6.19 -8.84
CA THR A 28 -29.41 6.48 -7.91
C THR A 28 -28.05 6.30 -8.59
N ILE A 29 -27.84 5.18 -9.29
CA ILE A 29 -26.61 4.94 -10.07
C ILE A 29 -26.41 6.03 -11.13
N LEU A 30 -27.45 6.34 -11.91
CA LEU A 30 -27.39 7.38 -12.95
C LEU A 30 -26.96 8.74 -12.36
N ARG A 31 -27.58 9.17 -11.26
CA ARG A 31 -27.25 10.44 -10.60
C ARG A 31 -25.84 10.47 -10.04
N TRP A 32 -25.32 9.34 -9.55
CA TRP A 32 -23.93 9.23 -9.12
C TRP A 32 -22.95 9.29 -10.30
N GLU A 33 -23.24 8.61 -11.40
CA GLU A 33 -22.41 8.63 -12.60
C GLU A 33 -22.36 9.99 -13.30
N ASN A 34 -23.42 10.79 -13.18
CA ASN A 34 -23.51 12.15 -13.70
C ASN A 34 -23.06 13.21 -12.69
N GLU A 35 -22.63 12.81 -11.48
CA GLU A 35 -22.22 13.70 -10.39
C GLU A 35 -23.32 14.63 -9.87
N GLU A 36 -24.59 14.39 -10.25
CA GLU A 36 -25.77 15.11 -9.76
C GLU A 36 -26.00 14.88 -8.26
N ARG A 37 -25.45 13.79 -7.70
CA ARG A 37 -25.50 13.48 -6.27
C ARG A 37 -24.20 12.85 -5.81
N GLN A 38 -23.74 13.23 -4.62
CA GLN A 38 -22.60 12.55 -4.00
C GLN A 38 -22.96 11.15 -3.49
N ILE A 39 -21.97 10.25 -3.54
CA ILE A 39 -22.04 8.91 -2.97
C ILE A 39 -21.72 9.02 -1.48
N LYS A 40 -22.66 8.60 -0.62
CA LYS A 40 -22.42 8.59 0.82
C LYS A 40 -21.32 7.58 1.19
N PRO A 41 -20.54 7.81 2.26
CA PRO A 41 -19.42 6.94 2.65
C PRO A 41 -19.75 5.45 2.68
N GLU A 42 -20.87 5.07 3.30
CA GLU A 42 -21.34 3.68 3.39
C GLU A 42 -21.53 3.03 2.01
N LYS A 43 -22.11 3.77 1.06
CA LYS A 43 -22.33 3.29 -0.31
C LYS A 43 -21.05 3.33 -1.14
N ALA A 44 -20.16 4.29 -0.89
CA ALA A 44 -18.86 4.34 -1.53
C ALA A 44 -18.02 3.12 -1.13
N GLN A 45 -18.04 2.74 0.16
CA GLN A 45 -17.41 1.52 0.65
C GLN A 45 -18.00 0.27 -0.02
N GLN A 46 -19.34 0.13 -0.02
CA GLN A 46 -20.01 -1.01 -0.65
C GLN A 46 -19.68 -1.15 -2.14
N LEU A 47 -19.64 -0.05 -2.87
CA LEU A 47 -19.25 -0.03 -4.29
C LEU A 47 -17.77 -0.36 -4.47
N ALA A 48 -16.90 0.21 -3.64
CA ALA A 48 -15.47 -0.06 -3.69
C ALA A 48 -15.19 -1.56 -3.48
N ASP A 49 -15.83 -2.18 -2.49
CA ASP A 49 -15.73 -3.62 -2.24
C ASP A 49 -16.27 -4.47 -3.39
N PHE A 50 -17.40 -4.09 -3.98
CA PHE A 50 -17.96 -4.78 -5.15
C PHE A 50 -17.02 -4.74 -6.38
N PHE A 51 -16.33 -3.62 -6.58
CA PHE A 51 -15.40 -3.44 -7.69
C PHE A 51 -13.97 -3.88 -7.38
N GLY A 52 -13.66 -4.27 -6.15
CA GLY A 52 -12.31 -4.64 -5.70
C GLY A 52 -11.40 -3.45 -5.38
N VAL A 53 -11.89 -2.22 -5.50
CA VAL A 53 -11.07 -1.00 -5.49
C VAL A 53 -11.03 -0.33 -4.11
N SER A 54 -10.18 0.69 -3.96
CA SER A 54 -10.24 1.63 -2.82
C SER A 54 -11.37 2.66 -2.99
N VAL A 55 -11.90 3.18 -1.88
CA VAL A 55 -12.89 4.28 -1.93
C VAL A 55 -12.32 5.52 -2.59
N GLY A 56 -11.04 5.83 -2.33
CA GLY A 56 -10.33 6.93 -2.98
C GLY A 56 -10.30 6.79 -4.51
N TYR A 57 -10.04 5.58 -5.03
CA TYR A 57 -10.07 5.33 -6.46
C TYR A 57 -11.49 5.48 -7.04
N LEU A 58 -12.49 4.88 -6.38
CA LEU A 58 -13.89 4.98 -6.81
C LEU A 58 -14.32 6.45 -6.95
N LEU A 59 -13.98 7.28 -5.97
CA LEU A 59 -14.38 8.68 -5.90
C LEU A 59 -13.47 9.62 -6.71
N GLY A 60 -12.38 9.12 -7.29
CA GLY A 60 -11.43 9.91 -8.08
C GLY A 60 -10.44 10.73 -7.26
N TYR A 61 -10.23 10.40 -5.99
CA TYR A 61 -9.20 10.98 -5.12
C TYR A 61 -7.84 10.28 -5.26
N SER A 62 -7.80 9.10 -5.88
CA SER A 62 -6.58 8.33 -6.14
C SER A 62 -6.61 7.77 -7.56
N GLU A 63 -5.45 7.81 -8.22
CA GLU A 63 -5.25 7.17 -9.52
C GLU A 63 -5.08 5.65 -9.42
N TYR A 64 -4.93 5.09 -8.21
CA TYR A 64 -4.49 3.71 -7.97
C TYR A 64 -5.59 2.81 -7.41
N ARG A 65 -5.92 1.76 -8.18
CA ARG A 65 -7.12 0.93 -8.00
C ARG A 65 -7.08 0.10 -6.71
N GLU A 66 -5.94 -0.54 -6.41
CA GLU A 66 -5.87 -1.57 -5.36
C GLU A 66 -4.56 -1.61 -4.54
N LEU A 67 -3.60 -0.69 -4.73
CA LEU A 67 -2.27 -0.80 -4.10
C LEU A 67 -2.32 -0.89 -2.56
N GLU A 68 -3.05 0.02 -1.90
CA GLU A 68 -3.19 -0.01 -0.44
C GLU A 68 -3.88 -1.28 0.05
N LYS A 69 -4.98 -1.72 -0.59
CA LYS A 69 -5.69 -2.96 -0.19
C LYS A 69 -4.90 -4.25 -0.47
N ALA A 70 -4.13 -4.29 -1.56
CA ALA A 70 -3.31 -5.45 -1.92
C ALA A 70 -2.14 -5.63 -0.94
N LEU A 71 -1.56 -4.52 -0.49
CA LEU A 71 -0.52 -4.51 0.53
C LEU A 71 -1.14 -4.75 1.93
N ASP A 72 -2.34 -4.23 2.22
CA ASP A 72 -3.06 -4.41 3.49
C ASP A 72 -3.54 -5.87 3.74
N LYS A 73 -3.99 -6.58 2.70
CA LYS A 73 -4.37 -8.01 2.81
C LYS A 73 -3.22 -8.95 3.14
N THR A 74 -1.97 -8.51 2.99
CA THR A 74 -0.78 -9.31 3.30
C THR A 74 -0.14 -8.97 4.65
N ILE A 75 -0.66 -7.96 5.38
CA ILE A 75 0.06 -7.45 6.56
C ILE A 75 0.04 -8.46 7.72
N PHE A 76 -1.00 -9.30 7.92
CA PHE A 76 -0.99 -10.23 9.06
C PHE A 76 -1.74 -11.59 8.93
N SER A 77 -2.65 -11.81 7.97
CA SER A 77 -3.54 -13.00 8.04
C SER A 77 -2.98 -14.30 7.44
N ASN A 78 -1.93 -14.24 6.61
CA ASN A 78 -1.40 -15.42 5.89
C ASN A 78 0.08 -15.70 6.18
N TYR A 79 0.65 -15.09 7.20
CA TYR A 79 2.04 -15.35 7.57
C TYR A 79 2.13 -16.06 8.93
N PRO A 80 1.99 -17.40 8.95
CA PRO A 80 2.61 -18.21 9.99
C PRO A 80 4.14 -18.10 10.02
N ASP A 81 4.78 -17.43 9.04
CA ASP A 81 6.24 -17.43 8.87
C ASP A 81 6.93 -16.06 8.79
N VAL A 82 6.25 -14.91 8.90
CA VAL A 82 6.94 -13.58 9.03
C VAL A 82 7.81 -13.53 10.28
N GLU A 83 7.42 -14.27 11.31
CA GLU A 83 8.23 -14.46 12.51
C GLU A 83 9.46 -15.35 12.23
N THR A 84 9.50 -16.11 11.13
CA THR A 84 10.55 -17.11 10.81
C THR A 84 11.65 -16.56 9.89
N PHE A 85 11.47 -15.42 9.22
CA PHE A 85 12.44 -14.96 8.21
C PHE A 85 13.66 -14.23 8.78
N LEU A 86 13.53 -13.34 9.76
CA LEU A 86 14.70 -12.62 10.29
C LEU A 86 15.68 -13.58 10.97
N THR A 87 16.98 -13.39 10.69
CA THR A 87 18.03 -14.10 11.41
C THR A 87 17.94 -13.76 12.90
N GLN A 88 18.32 -14.71 13.76
CA GLN A 88 18.33 -14.51 15.21
C GLN A 88 19.12 -13.26 15.61
N GLU A 89 20.23 -13.00 14.91
CA GLU A 89 21.06 -11.81 15.10
C GLU A 89 20.30 -10.49 14.85
N ILE A 90 19.48 -10.41 13.80
CA ILE A 90 18.68 -9.21 13.52
C ILE A 90 17.55 -9.08 14.54
N LYS A 91 16.91 -10.20 14.92
CA LYS A 91 15.86 -10.20 15.96
C LYS A 91 16.39 -9.69 17.29
N GLU A 92 17.57 -10.12 17.70
CA GLU A 92 18.23 -9.61 18.91
C GLU A 92 18.59 -8.13 18.81
N LEU A 93 18.91 -7.64 17.62
CA LEU A 93 19.28 -6.25 17.39
C LEU A 93 18.09 -5.29 17.47
N ILE A 94 16.95 -5.64 16.88
CA ILE A 94 15.79 -4.73 16.77
C ILE A 94 14.67 -5.09 17.76
N GLY A 95 14.70 -6.29 18.34
CA GLY A 95 13.81 -6.75 19.40
C GLY A 95 12.32 -6.58 19.05
N GLU A 96 11.60 -5.90 19.94
CA GLU A 96 10.17 -5.62 19.81
C GLU A 96 9.82 -4.72 18.61
N ARG A 97 10.80 -4.00 18.05
CA ARG A 97 10.62 -3.15 16.85
C ARG A 97 10.71 -3.90 15.53
N THR A 98 10.64 -5.22 15.57
CA THR A 98 10.54 -6.06 14.37
C THR A 98 9.34 -5.67 13.51
N LYS A 99 8.22 -5.27 14.14
CA LYS A 99 7.04 -4.78 13.43
C LYS A 99 7.34 -3.50 12.65
N ASP A 100 8.03 -2.55 13.27
CA ASP A 100 8.39 -1.26 12.65
C ASP A 100 9.26 -1.46 11.40
N PHE A 101 10.16 -2.46 11.40
CA PHE A 101 10.91 -2.86 10.21
C PHE A 101 9.98 -3.24 9.05
N TYR A 102 9.01 -4.13 9.29
CA TYR A 102 8.09 -4.56 8.25
C TYR A 102 7.23 -3.40 7.73
N GLU A 103 6.66 -2.61 8.63
CA GLU A 103 5.84 -1.45 8.27
C GLU A 103 6.63 -0.42 7.47
N TYR A 104 7.89 -0.17 7.83
CA TYR A 104 8.76 0.72 7.07
C TYR A 104 8.99 0.22 5.65
N ILE A 105 9.36 -1.04 5.48
CA ILE A 105 9.58 -1.63 4.14
C ILE A 105 8.30 -1.55 3.31
N ASP A 106 7.16 -1.90 3.88
CA ASP A 106 5.86 -1.84 3.21
C ASP A 106 5.54 -0.42 2.76
N LYS A 107 5.76 0.56 3.63
CA LYS A 107 5.63 1.98 3.31
C LYS A 107 6.54 2.37 2.14
N GLN A 108 7.80 1.93 2.11
CA GLN A 108 8.73 2.26 1.01
C GLN A 108 8.25 1.68 -0.33
N PHE A 109 7.72 0.47 -0.36
CA PHE A 109 7.12 -0.11 -1.57
C PHE A 109 5.84 0.63 -1.97
N CYS A 110 4.94 0.91 -1.02
CA CYS A 110 3.77 1.73 -1.24
C CYS A 110 4.14 3.05 -1.92
N GLU A 111 5.06 3.81 -1.32
CA GLU A 111 5.45 5.15 -1.78
C GLU A 111 6.15 5.12 -3.14
N SER A 112 7.10 4.21 -3.33
CA SER A 112 7.86 4.08 -4.58
C SER A 112 6.97 3.73 -5.76
N TYR A 113 5.98 2.85 -5.53
CA TYR A 113 5.06 2.42 -6.59
C TYR A 113 3.78 3.24 -6.63
N LYS A 114 3.56 4.13 -5.65
CA LYS A 114 2.34 4.93 -5.50
C LYS A 114 1.99 5.64 -6.77
N ASN A 115 2.97 6.15 -7.54
CA ASN A 115 2.73 6.92 -8.75
C ASN A 115 3.05 6.17 -10.06
N THR A 116 3.13 4.84 -10.04
CA THR A 116 3.60 4.02 -11.17
C THR A 116 2.49 3.22 -11.82
N ALA A 117 2.65 2.82 -13.08
CA ALA A 117 1.69 1.94 -13.78
C ALA A 117 1.84 0.44 -13.42
N VAL A 118 2.62 0.12 -12.38
CA VAL A 118 2.93 -1.28 -12.02
C VAL A 118 1.73 -1.92 -11.30
N PRO A 119 1.27 -3.11 -11.74
CA PRO A 119 0.19 -3.84 -11.09
C PRO A 119 0.50 -4.20 -9.62
N PRO A 120 -0.48 -4.14 -8.70
CA PRO A 120 -0.28 -4.45 -7.29
C PRO A 120 0.30 -5.84 -7.01
N GLU A 121 -0.06 -6.86 -7.79
CA GLU A 121 0.46 -8.23 -7.63
C GLU A 121 1.97 -8.28 -7.91
N ILE A 122 2.45 -7.44 -8.83
CA ILE A 122 3.88 -7.30 -9.13
C ILE A 122 4.58 -6.55 -8.01
N VAL A 123 3.94 -5.53 -7.42
CA VAL A 123 4.49 -4.83 -6.25
C VAL A 123 4.62 -5.76 -5.04
N VAL A 124 3.60 -6.59 -4.79
CA VAL A 124 3.65 -7.64 -3.74
C VAL A 124 4.80 -8.61 -4.03
N LYS A 125 4.95 -9.06 -5.27
CA LYS A 125 6.07 -9.94 -5.64
C LYS A 125 7.43 -9.27 -5.41
N HIS A 126 7.63 -8.01 -5.82
CA HIS A 126 8.88 -7.30 -5.58
C HIS A 126 9.20 -7.15 -4.09
N ARG A 127 8.17 -6.96 -3.26
CA ARG A 127 8.29 -6.93 -1.80
C ARG A 127 8.72 -8.29 -1.24
N GLU A 128 8.09 -9.38 -1.67
CA GLU A 128 8.45 -10.75 -1.27
C GLU A 128 9.88 -11.12 -1.72
N ASP A 129 10.24 -10.75 -2.94
CA ASP A 129 11.58 -10.91 -3.50
C ASP A 129 12.62 -10.11 -2.68
N PHE A 130 12.25 -8.92 -2.20
CA PHE A 130 13.10 -8.15 -1.29
C PHE A 130 13.35 -8.88 0.02
N TYR A 131 12.32 -9.38 0.71
CA TYR A 131 12.54 -10.12 1.97
C TYR A 131 13.38 -11.38 1.75
N SER A 132 13.12 -12.11 0.68
CA SER A 132 13.91 -13.29 0.33
C SER A 132 15.38 -12.92 0.11
N SER A 133 15.64 -11.86 -0.67
CA SER A 133 16.99 -11.38 -0.97
C SER A 133 17.69 -10.78 0.25
N PHE A 134 16.95 -10.12 1.13
CA PHE A 134 17.45 -9.51 2.36
C PHE A 134 18.19 -10.54 3.23
N LEU A 135 17.68 -11.76 3.33
CA LEU A 135 18.29 -12.84 4.12
C LEU A 135 19.66 -13.29 3.60
N PHE A 136 19.93 -13.08 2.32
CA PHE A 136 21.20 -13.44 1.70
C PHE A 136 22.18 -12.27 1.62
N LEU A 137 21.80 -11.07 2.08
CA LEU A 137 22.71 -9.95 2.18
C LEU A 137 23.80 -10.21 3.24
N PRO A 138 25.03 -9.70 3.04
CA PRO A 138 26.03 -9.67 4.10
C PRO A 138 25.49 -9.03 5.39
N ALA A 139 25.83 -9.61 6.55
CA ALA A 139 25.28 -9.20 7.85
C ALA A 139 25.38 -7.69 8.13
N ARG A 140 26.45 -7.03 7.68
CA ARG A 140 26.60 -5.57 7.83
C ARG A 140 25.51 -4.78 7.11
N LEU A 141 25.10 -5.21 5.91
CA LEU A 141 24.03 -4.57 5.14
C LEU A 141 22.66 -4.86 5.74
N GLN A 142 22.45 -6.10 6.20
CA GLN A 142 21.22 -6.46 6.93
C GLN A 142 21.02 -5.56 8.15
N LYS A 143 22.05 -5.42 8.99
CA LYS A 143 22.03 -4.54 10.17
C LYS A 143 21.76 -3.09 9.82
N PHE A 144 22.41 -2.57 8.78
CA PHE A 144 22.22 -1.20 8.35
C PHE A 144 20.76 -0.92 7.97
N ILE A 145 20.18 -1.77 7.11
CA ILE A 145 18.79 -1.62 6.66
C ILE A 145 17.82 -1.79 7.85
N ALA A 146 18.02 -2.80 8.70
CA ALA A 146 17.16 -3.06 9.85
C ALA A 146 17.21 -1.94 10.90
N LEU A 147 18.39 -1.37 11.17
CA LEU A 147 18.51 -0.23 12.08
C LEU A 147 17.94 1.04 11.47
N TRP A 148 18.09 1.25 10.16
CA TRP A 148 17.54 2.43 9.49
C TRP A 148 16.01 2.42 9.49
N SER A 149 15.40 1.26 9.24
CA SER A 149 13.94 1.12 9.10
C SER A 149 13.17 1.41 10.38
N ILE A 150 13.78 1.23 11.55
CA ILE A 150 13.13 1.43 12.86
C ILE A 150 13.35 2.85 13.41
N LEU A 151 14.00 3.73 12.63
CA LEU A 151 14.17 5.14 12.98
C LEU A 151 12.95 5.94 12.55
N THR A 152 12.64 6.97 13.33
CA THR A 152 11.69 8.02 12.94
C THR A 152 12.25 8.85 11.77
N GLU A 153 11.36 9.51 11.03
CA GLU A 153 11.75 10.40 9.92
C GLU A 153 12.70 11.51 10.40
N THR A 154 12.46 12.05 11.60
CA THR A 154 13.32 13.08 12.20
C THR A 154 14.72 12.54 12.53
N GLU A 155 14.83 11.31 13.05
CA GLU A 155 16.13 10.69 13.31
C GLU A 155 16.90 10.42 12.02
N GLN A 156 16.24 9.92 10.98
CA GLN A 156 16.84 9.72 9.66
C GLN A 156 17.35 11.05 9.07
N GLU A 157 16.55 12.11 9.16
CA GLU A 157 16.92 13.45 8.69
C GLU A 157 18.15 13.99 9.45
N ASN A 158 18.17 13.83 10.78
CA ASN A 158 19.29 14.27 11.61
C ASN A 158 20.58 13.51 11.28
N ILE A 159 20.50 12.20 11.03
CA ILE A 159 21.64 11.39 10.58
C ILE A 159 22.12 11.89 9.20
N GLY A 160 21.20 12.13 8.27
CA GLY A 160 21.51 12.69 6.94
C GLY A 160 22.29 14.01 7.04
N LYS A 161 21.76 14.98 7.80
CA LYS A 161 22.44 16.27 8.06
C LYS A 161 23.84 16.08 8.66
N THR A 162 23.98 15.14 9.58
CA THR A 162 25.27 14.85 10.20
C THR A 162 26.28 14.30 9.19
N ILE A 163 25.85 13.38 8.33
CA ILE A 163 26.70 12.83 7.25
C ILE A 163 27.13 13.93 6.29
N GLU A 164 26.22 14.80 5.87
CA GLU A 164 26.53 15.94 4.99
C GLU A 164 27.57 16.88 5.61
N LEU A 165 27.40 17.24 6.88
CA LEU A 165 28.35 18.10 7.60
C LEU A 165 29.74 17.47 7.70
N LEU A 166 29.82 16.16 7.98
CA LEU A 166 31.08 15.43 8.04
C LEU A 166 31.75 15.34 6.67
N ALA A 167 30.98 15.11 5.60
CA ALA A 167 31.48 15.07 4.23
C ALA A 167 32.03 16.43 3.76
N MET A 168 31.46 17.55 4.23
CA MET A 168 31.94 18.89 3.94
C MET A 168 33.25 19.24 4.66
N ARG A 169 33.50 18.69 5.86
CA ARG A 169 34.76 18.92 6.62
C ARG A 169 35.97 18.15 6.07
N GLY A 170 35.74 17.15 5.22
CA GLY A 170 36.78 16.36 4.57
C GLY A 170 37.25 16.89 3.21
N LYS A 171 36.76 18.06 2.78
CA LYS A 171 37.22 18.82 1.61
C LYS A 171 38.04 20.02 2.07
#